data_AF-A0A355SES6-F1
#
_entry.id   AF-A0A355SES6-F1
#
_cell.length_a   1.000
_cell.length_b   1.000
_cell.length_c   1.000
_cell.angle_alpha   90.00
_cell.angle_beta   90.00
_cell.angle_gamma   90.00
#
_symmetry.space_group_name_H-M   'P 1'
#
loop_
_entity.id
_entity.type
_entity.pdbx_description
1 polymer ?
#
loop_
_entity_poly.entity_id
_entity_poly.type
_entity_poly.pdbx_seq_one_letter_code
_entity_poly.pdbx_strand_id
1 'polypeptide(L)'
;MIKLGKVYGNLMVDLKPTNIKLLDRAVRIVIYATSASEETANKYIKLSGYNPKVAIVMIKTGVSREKAEELLSKGEGFVTKAIKVFEMLKD
;
A
#
# COMPACT_ATOMS: atom_id res chain seq x y z
N MET A 1 12.05 0.47 -12.55
CA MET A 1 10.73 0.30 -11.89
C MET A 1 10.82 -0.48 -10.58
N ILE A 2 11.33 -1.72 -10.59
CA ILE A 2 11.47 -2.54 -9.36
C ILE A 2 12.43 -1.89 -8.34
N LYS A 3 13.64 -1.51 -8.78
CA LYS A 3 14.65 -0.85 -7.94
C LYS A 3 14.26 0.54 -7.42
N LEU A 4 13.09 1.07 -7.81
CA LEU A 4 12.55 2.37 -7.37
C LEU A 4 11.42 2.22 -6.35
N GLY A 5 11.18 1.01 -5.83
CA GLY A 5 10.07 0.73 -4.91
C GLY A 5 8.69 0.88 -5.53
N LYS A 6 8.57 0.99 -6.85
CA LYS A 6 7.28 1.14 -7.56
C LYS A 6 6.54 -0.17 -7.78
N VAL A 7 7.16 -1.28 -7.41
CA VAL A 7 6.65 -2.64 -7.57
C VAL A 7 6.70 -3.35 -6.21
N TYR A 8 5.64 -4.09 -5.89
CA TYR A 8 5.55 -4.97 -4.73
C TYR A 8 5.20 -6.39 -5.22
N GLY A 9 6.11 -7.34 -5.02
CA GLY A 9 6.05 -8.63 -5.73
C GLY A 9 6.11 -8.41 -7.24
N ASN A 10 5.05 -8.77 -7.95
CA ASN A 10 4.84 -8.51 -9.38
C ASN A 10 3.83 -7.38 -9.66
N LEU A 11 3.35 -6.68 -8.62
CA LEU A 11 2.29 -5.68 -8.73
C LEU A 11 2.88 -4.27 -8.87
N MET A 12 2.44 -3.50 -9.86
CA MET A 12 2.77 -2.08 -9.99
C MET A 12 1.94 -1.27 -8.99
N VAL A 13 2.57 -0.81 -7.91
CA VAL A 13 1.89 -0.15 -6.78
C VAL A 13 2.00 1.38 -6.81
N ASP A 14 2.82 1.93 -7.71
CA ASP A 14 3.01 3.37 -7.89
C ASP A 14 2.12 3.91 -9.02
N LEU A 15 0.83 4.05 -8.73
CA LEU A 15 -0.14 4.63 -9.67
C LEU A 15 -1.09 5.59 -8.95
N LYS A 16 -1.46 6.67 -9.63
CA LYS A 16 -2.49 7.61 -9.18
C LYS A 16 -3.77 7.35 -9.99
N PRO A 17 -4.87 6.90 -9.37
CA PRO A 17 -6.09 6.63 -10.11
C PRO A 17 -6.77 7.93 -10.50
N THR A 18 -6.78 8.26 -11.79
CA THR A 18 -7.42 9.47 -12.34
C THR A 18 -8.74 9.19 -13.06
N ASN A 19 -9.11 7.91 -13.18
CA ASN A 19 -10.37 7.46 -13.76
C ASN A 19 -10.82 6.16 -13.10
N ILE A 20 -12.04 5.73 -13.42
CA ILE A 20 -12.66 4.55 -12.79
C ILE A 20 -11.88 3.26 -13.07
N LYS A 21 -11.33 3.08 -14.28
CA LYS A 21 -10.53 1.89 -14.62
C LYS A 21 -9.25 1.80 -13.78
N LEU A 22 -8.61 2.93 -13.52
CA LEU A 22 -7.42 2.98 -12.67
C LEU A 22 -7.77 2.82 -11.19
N LEU A 23 -8.95 3.29 -10.76
CA LEU A 23 -9.45 3.03 -9.40
C LEU A 23 -9.70 1.54 -9.19
N ASP A 24 -10.40 0.89 -10.11
CA ASP A 24 -10.64 -0.57 -10.07
C ASP A 24 -9.32 -1.34 -10.04
N ARG A 25 -8.34 -0.91 -10.85
CA ARG A 25 -6.99 -1.49 -10.85
C ARG A 25 -6.30 -1.29 -9.50
N ALA A 26 -6.38 -0.10 -8.90
CA ALA A 26 -5.81 0.18 -7.59
C ALA A 26 -6.41 -0.74 -6.51
N VAL A 27 -7.74 -0.90 -6.49
CA VAL A 27 -8.44 -1.81 -5.58
C VAL A 27 -7.96 -3.25 -5.76
N ARG A 28 -7.89 -3.75 -7.01
CA ARG A 28 -7.38 -5.10 -7.31
C ARG A 28 -5.95 -5.31 -6.84
N ILE A 29 -5.07 -4.32 -7.04
CA ILE A 29 -3.69 -4.39 -6.54
C ILE A 29 -3.67 -4.56 -5.02
N VAL A 30 -4.49 -3.79 -4.29
CA VAL A 30 -4.60 -3.92 -2.84
C VAL A 30 -5.08 -5.32 -2.46
N ILE A 31 -6.16 -5.83 -3.08
CA ILE A 31 -6.67 -7.19 -2.85
C ILE A 31 -5.56 -8.23 -3.05
N TYR A 32 -4.86 -8.21 -4.19
CA TYR A 32 -3.81 -9.20 -4.49
C TYR A 32 -2.61 -9.07 -3.55
N ALA A 33 -2.23 -7.87 -3.16
CA ALA A 33 -1.10 -7.64 -2.26
C ALA A 33 -1.40 -8.05 -0.81
N THR A 34 -2.66 -7.94 -0.37
CA THR A 34 -3.03 -8.13 1.03
C THR A 34 -3.84 -9.36 1.33
N SER A 35 -4.44 -10.00 0.31
CA SER A 35 -5.47 -11.03 0.43
C SER A 35 -6.72 -10.58 1.19
N ALA A 36 -6.99 -9.27 1.19
CA ALA A 36 -8.16 -8.71 1.85
C ALA A 36 -9.42 -8.84 0.98
N SER A 37 -10.60 -8.76 1.60
CA SER A 37 -11.87 -8.69 0.87
C SER A 37 -11.94 -7.41 0.02
N GLU A 38 -12.78 -7.45 -1.02
CA GLU A 38 -13.03 -6.28 -1.87
C GLU A 38 -13.56 -5.09 -1.07
N GLU A 39 -14.45 -5.33 -0.10
CA GLU A 39 -14.94 -4.29 0.81
C GLU A 39 -13.80 -3.64 1.59
N THR A 40 -12.91 -4.46 2.16
CA THR A 40 -11.74 -3.97 2.92
C THR A 40 -10.81 -3.18 2.01
N ALA A 41 -10.51 -3.68 0.82
CA ALA A 41 -9.65 -2.97 -0.14
C ALA A 41 -10.25 -1.62 -0.57
N ASN A 42 -11.55 -1.57 -0.84
CA ASN A 42 -12.27 -0.33 -1.16
C ASN A 42 -12.27 0.68 -0.01
N LYS A 43 -12.41 0.20 1.24
CA LYS A 43 -12.30 1.05 2.43
C LYS A 43 -10.90 1.66 2.52
N TYR A 44 -9.87 0.82 2.49
CA TYR A 44 -8.49 1.27 2.72
C TYR A 44 -7.90 2.06 1.55
N ILE A 45 -8.30 1.80 0.30
CA ILE A 45 -7.85 2.64 -0.81
C ILE A 45 -8.37 4.08 -0.65
N LYS A 46 -9.61 4.28 -0.17
CA LYS A 46 -10.15 5.61 0.11
C LYS A 46 -9.42 6.27 1.28
N LEU A 47 -9.24 5.56 2.39
CA LEU A 47 -8.50 6.05 3.56
C LEU A 47 -7.06 6.44 3.23
N SER A 48 -6.43 5.72 2.31
CA SER A 48 -5.06 6.00 1.85
C SER A 48 -4.90 7.24 0.96
N GLY A 49 -6.00 7.94 0.64
CA GLY A 49 -5.97 8.99 -0.38
C GLY A 49 -5.74 8.45 -1.79
N TYR A 50 -6.25 7.24 -2.06
CA TYR A 50 -6.14 6.52 -3.33
C TYR A 50 -4.72 6.09 -3.71
N ASN A 51 -3.84 5.86 -2.73
CA ASN A 51 -2.48 5.40 -2.94
C ASN A 51 -2.35 3.90 -2.57
N PRO A 52 -2.13 2.99 -3.54
CA PRO A 52 -2.01 1.56 -3.26
C PRO A 52 -0.90 1.21 -2.27
N LYS A 53 0.26 1.90 -2.30
CA LYS A 53 1.35 1.61 -1.35
C LYS A 53 0.91 1.86 0.09
N VAL A 54 0.29 3.02 0.32
CA VAL A 54 -0.18 3.43 1.64
C VAL A 54 -1.27 2.46 2.11
N ALA A 55 -2.25 2.13 1.24
CA ALA A 55 -3.31 1.17 1.57
C ALA A 55 -2.77 -0.22 1.95
N ILE A 56 -1.79 -0.74 1.20
CA ILE A 56 -1.17 -2.04 1.49
C ILE A 56 -0.48 -2.03 2.85
N VAL A 57 0.29 -0.98 3.16
CA VAL A 57 0.99 -0.86 4.45
C VAL A 57 -0.02 -0.74 5.59
N MET A 58 -1.07 0.08 5.44
CA MET A 58 -2.14 0.22 6.44
C MET A 58 -2.78 -1.14 6.76
N ILE A 59 -3.15 -1.92 5.73
CA ILE A 59 -3.78 -3.24 5.94
C ILE A 59 -2.80 -4.22 6.60
N LYS A 60 -1.55 -4.29 6.15
CA LYS A 60 -0.57 -5.28 6.65
C LYS A 60 -0.10 -5.00 8.07
N THR A 61 -0.14 -3.74 8.51
CA THR A 61 0.40 -3.32 9.82
C THR A 61 -0.68 -2.89 10.81
N GLY A 62 -1.89 -2.57 10.33
CA GLY A 62 -3.01 -2.10 11.16
C GLY A 62 -2.87 -0.65 11.64
N VAL A 63 -1.95 0.13 11.07
CA VAL A 63 -1.65 1.51 11.49
C VAL A 63 -2.49 2.56 10.73
N SER A 64 -2.49 3.80 11.23
CA SER A 64 -3.13 4.93 10.56
C SER A 64 -2.47 5.26 9.22
N ARG A 65 -3.13 6.10 8.42
CA ARG A 65 -2.59 6.58 7.15
C ARG A 65 -1.26 7.31 7.35
N GLU A 66 -1.22 8.23 8.30
CA GLU A 66 -0.05 9.06 8.59
C GLU A 66 1.13 8.18 9.00
N LYS A 67 0.87 7.17 9.83
CA LYS A 67 1.90 6.23 10.24
C LYS A 67 2.37 5.34 9.08
N ALA A 68 1.46 4.92 8.20
CA ALA A 68 1.83 4.17 7.00
C ALA A 68 2.69 5.00 6.03
N GLU A 69 2.41 6.30 5.89
CA GLU A 69 3.25 7.24 5.12
C GLU A 69 4.63 7.41 5.76
N GLU A 70 4.72 7.52 7.08
CA GLU A 70 5.99 7.57 7.82
C GLU A 70 6.81 6.28 7.61
N LEU A 71 6.18 5.11 7.74
CA LEU A 71 6.83 3.82 7.50
C LEU A 71 7.32 3.69 6.06
N LEU A 72 6.54 4.16 5.08
CA LEU A 72 6.96 4.20 3.68
C LEU A 72 8.15 5.13 3.48
N SER A 73 8.18 6.30 4.13
CA SER A 73 9.34 7.20 4.10
C SER A 73 10.59 6.53 4.66
N LYS A 74 10.49 5.90 5.84
CA LYS A 74 11.59 5.12 6.46
C LYS A 74 12.01 3.92 5.62
N GLY A 75 11.07 3.33 4.89
CA GLY A 75 11.30 2.24 3.94
C GLY A 75 11.73 2.70 2.55
N GLU A 76 12.13 3.96 2.35
CA GLU A 76 12.56 4.53 1.06
C GLU A 76 11.52 4.34 -0.06
N GLY A 77 10.24 4.34 0.30
CA GLY A 77 9.11 4.13 -0.61
C GLY A 77 8.86 2.68 -1.02
N PHE A 78 9.57 1.70 -0.45
CA PHE A 78 9.33 0.26 -0.67
C PHE A 78 8.36 -0.29 0.38
N VAL A 79 7.25 -0.87 -0.08
CA VAL A 79 6.24 -1.51 0.79
C VAL A 79 6.85 -2.58 1.69
N THR A 80 7.71 -3.46 1.14
CA THR A 80 8.38 -4.51 1.92
C THR A 80 9.27 -3.95 3.02
N LYS A 81 10.03 -2.89 2.74
CA LYS A 81 10.88 -2.23 3.74
C LYS A 81 10.02 -1.54 4.81
N ALA A 82 8.93 -0.87 4.41
CA ALA A 82 8.01 -0.21 5.34
C ALA A 82 7.40 -1.18 6.36
N ILE A 83 6.97 -2.37 5.91
CA ILE A 83 6.44 -3.42 6.80
C ILE A 83 7.54 -3.92 7.74
N LYS A 84 8.77 -4.15 7.24
CA LYS A 84 9.90 -4.57 8.07
C LYS A 84 10.28 -3.52 9.13
N VAL A 85 10.24 -2.23 8.78
CA VAL A 85 10.45 -1.14 9.75
C VAL A 85 9.41 -1.20 10.86
N PHE A 86 8.14 -1.47 10.54
CA PHE A 86 7.10 -1.62 11.54
C PHE A 86 7.33 -2.82 12.48
N GLU A 87 7.75 -3.95 11.93
CA GLU A 87 8.08 -5.16 12.72
C GLU A 87 9.21 -4.87 13.71
N MET A 88 10.27 -4.18 13.29
CA MET A 88 11.40 -3.79 14.15
C MET A 88 11.04 -2.78 15.26
N LEU A 89 9.92 -2.08 15.15
CA LEU A 89 9.47 -1.09 16.15
C LEU A 89 8.52 -1.70 17.19
N LYS A 90 8.13 -2.97 17.03
CA LYS A 90 7.25 -3.69 17.97
C LYS A 90 8.03 -4.44 19.06
N ASP A 91 9.34 -4.56 18.91
CA ASP A 91 10.27 -5.11 19.89
C ASP A 91 10.72 -4.03 20.89
#